data_AF-A0A925Z126-F1
#
_entry.id   AF-A0A925Z126-F1
#
_cell.length_a   1.000
_cell.length_b   1.000
_cell.length_c   1.000
_cell.angle_alpha   90.00
_cell.angle_beta   90.00
_cell.angle_gamma   90.00
#
_symmetry.space_group_name_H-M   'P 1'
#
loop_
_entity.id
_entity.type
_entity.pdbx_description
1 polymer ?
#
loop_
_entity_poly.entity_id
_entity_poly.type
_entity_poly.pdbx_seq_one_letter_code
_entity_poly.pdbx_strand_id
1 'polypeptide(L)'
;MKETFFIEQNKEKWQEFEQEFNNEHKDPEKLSGLFIQITDDLSYSRTYYPNRSVRIYLNSLAQKVFASIYKNRVRRRKKLLFFWKEELPQLMFESRKQLLFAFLLFIMAMAIGIFSSMHDPDFARFILGDRYVEMTEENIESGDPMNVYKDMNQVDMFLGITFNNLRVAFITFILGIFFGAGTTIIILFNGIMVGVFQYFFIERDLFTESFLTIWVHGALEICAIVIAGAAGFTLGRGLLFPGTYTRLQSFRKSALRGLQILMGVLPIIVIAGFNESFLTRYTETPDYIRAILIALEFGFMFFYYAYYPWKKSKAGFNVKSRPEELPPAHKITFSYNKVKKPGEVFYDAIMLFRKFFAPLAKFILCIIILYCAAYVFLLKDFDSLNTSRLFWFELGTILNAGDNMLLLITNIITYTLIFSAILFCFKTAKDNQQLHFDNFTFSLKKYWIFTFRNFIAIAVMIILLLLIFKIETSGKGLLAILVLPYMLLFLSQFCTHEGSFSEKIRLVFMKTNFGNLLLLYLALLIINFVFLLALDWGIAQIFIELLKWNIPFDENIYRYVTDCVMTLLLLFNLCIGLAVISFTMSFLYYSDREIATAEDLKRRILLLGSFRSKTIAR
;
A
#
# COMPACT_ATOMS: atom_id res chain seq x y z
N MET A 1 0.90 -21.64 -56.50
CA MET A 1 -0.53 -21.94 -56.78
C MET A 1 -1.15 -20.73 -57.47
N LYS A 2 -2.05 -20.90 -58.45
CA LYS A 2 -2.83 -19.76 -59.00
C LYS A 2 -3.91 -19.37 -58.00
N GLU A 3 -4.24 -18.08 -57.91
CA GLU A 3 -5.22 -17.56 -56.94
C GLU A 3 -6.59 -18.25 -57.06
N THR A 4 -7.07 -18.50 -58.27
CA THR A 4 -8.36 -19.18 -58.51
C THR A 4 -8.40 -20.57 -57.88
N PHE A 5 -7.32 -21.34 -58.03
CA PHE A 5 -7.21 -22.67 -57.42
C PHE A 5 -7.12 -22.58 -55.89
N PHE A 6 -6.42 -21.57 -55.35
CA PHE A 6 -6.37 -21.31 -53.91
C PHE A 6 -7.74 -20.97 -53.33
N ILE A 7 -8.56 -20.20 -54.06
CA ILE A 7 -9.93 -19.87 -53.67
C ILE A 7 -10.80 -21.12 -53.74
N GLU A 8 -10.78 -21.87 -54.85
CA GLU A 8 -11.60 -23.10 -54.99
C GLU A 8 -11.31 -24.12 -53.89
N GLN A 9 -10.04 -24.29 -53.52
CA GLN A 9 -9.63 -25.23 -52.47
C GLN A 9 -10.13 -24.84 -51.07
N ASN A 10 -10.26 -23.53 -50.77
CA ASN A 10 -10.51 -23.06 -49.41
C ASN A 10 -11.89 -22.40 -49.21
N LYS A 11 -12.67 -22.20 -50.28
CA LYS A 11 -13.96 -21.49 -50.23
C LYS A 11 -14.99 -22.18 -49.33
N GLU A 12 -15.10 -23.50 -49.37
CA GLU A 12 -16.06 -24.26 -48.56
C GLU A 12 -15.80 -24.05 -47.06
N LYS A 13 -14.53 -24.13 -46.67
CA LYS A 13 -14.05 -23.85 -45.32
C LYS A 13 -14.34 -22.41 -44.87
N TRP A 14 -14.15 -21.42 -45.75
CA TRP A 14 -14.48 -20.02 -45.41
C TRP A 14 -15.98 -19.80 -45.27
N GLN A 15 -16.80 -20.52 -46.05
CA GLN A 15 -18.26 -20.48 -45.94
C GLN A 15 -18.76 -21.16 -44.66
N GLU A 16 -18.22 -22.33 -44.30
CA GLU A 16 -18.52 -23.00 -43.03
C GLU A 16 -18.22 -22.06 -41.85
N PHE A 17 -17.12 -21.32 -41.94
CA PHE A 17 -16.78 -20.35 -40.91
C PHE A 17 -17.78 -19.21 -40.77
N GLU A 18 -18.24 -18.63 -41.88
CA GLU A 18 -19.25 -17.56 -41.84
C GLU A 18 -20.59 -18.07 -41.32
N GLN A 19 -20.98 -19.29 -41.67
CA GLN A 19 -22.20 -19.93 -41.16
C GLN A 19 -22.11 -20.13 -39.64
N GLU A 20 -21.03 -20.74 -39.17
CA GLU A 20 -20.83 -21.01 -37.74
C GLU A 20 -20.71 -19.70 -36.92
N PHE A 21 -20.11 -18.67 -37.51
CA PHE A 21 -20.02 -17.36 -36.88
C PHE A 21 -21.38 -16.64 -36.77
N ASN A 22 -22.29 -16.90 -37.71
CA ASN A 22 -23.63 -16.29 -37.75
C ASN A 22 -24.69 -17.10 -36.97
N ASN A 23 -24.39 -18.32 -36.55
CA ASN A 23 -25.27 -19.13 -35.71
C ASN A 23 -25.49 -18.52 -34.31
N GLU A 24 -26.70 -18.69 -33.75
CA GLU A 24 -27.05 -18.23 -32.39
C GLU A 24 -26.31 -19.01 -31.29
N HIS A 25 -26.03 -20.29 -31.53
CA HIS A 25 -25.26 -21.16 -30.65
C HIS A 25 -23.90 -21.45 -31.29
N LYS A 26 -22.89 -20.70 -30.86
CA LYS A 26 -21.53 -20.78 -31.38
C LYS A 26 -20.73 -21.85 -30.64
N ASP A 27 -20.20 -22.83 -31.36
CA ASP A 27 -19.23 -23.78 -30.80
C ASP A 27 -17.83 -23.11 -30.68
N PRO A 28 -17.32 -22.87 -29.46
CA PRO A 28 -16.04 -22.18 -29.26
C PRO A 28 -14.82 -22.96 -29.77
N GLU A 29 -14.84 -24.29 -29.69
CA GLU A 29 -13.72 -25.14 -30.14
C GLU A 29 -13.66 -25.16 -31.66
N LYS A 30 -14.81 -25.33 -32.31
CA LYS A 30 -14.93 -25.30 -33.77
C LYS A 30 -14.53 -23.94 -34.36
N LEU A 31 -14.98 -22.84 -33.74
CA LEU A 31 -14.60 -21.48 -34.15
C LEU A 31 -13.10 -21.20 -33.96
N SER A 32 -12.49 -21.71 -32.89
CA SER A 32 -11.05 -21.57 -32.66
C SER A 32 -10.24 -22.33 -33.72
N GLY A 33 -10.64 -23.55 -34.05
CA GLY A 33 -10.01 -24.36 -35.09
C GLY A 33 -10.06 -23.68 -36.46
N LEU A 34 -11.23 -23.20 -36.86
CA LEU A 34 -11.43 -22.50 -38.14
C LEU A 34 -10.72 -21.13 -38.18
N PHE A 35 -10.58 -20.45 -37.03
CA PHE A 35 -9.85 -19.17 -36.95
C PHE A 35 -8.34 -19.31 -37.21
N ILE A 36 -7.70 -20.34 -36.63
CA ILE A 36 -6.28 -20.65 -36.89
C ILE A 36 -6.08 -20.84 -38.40
N GLN A 37 -6.94 -21.67 -38.95
CA GLN A 37 -7.03 -22.01 -40.35
C GLN A 37 -7.22 -20.79 -41.29
N ILE A 38 -8.05 -19.80 -40.94
CA ILE A 38 -8.21 -18.55 -41.72
C ILE A 38 -6.99 -17.65 -41.60
N THR A 39 -6.33 -17.65 -40.44
CA THR A 39 -5.13 -16.85 -40.20
C THR A 39 -3.93 -17.39 -41.00
N ASP A 40 -3.87 -18.71 -41.17
CA ASP A 40 -2.90 -19.38 -42.05
C ASP A 40 -3.15 -19.01 -43.53
N ASP A 41 -4.40 -19.11 -43.99
CA ASP A 41 -4.80 -18.72 -45.35
C ASP A 41 -4.54 -17.22 -45.63
N LEU A 42 -4.79 -16.37 -44.63
CA LEU A 42 -4.49 -14.94 -44.71
C LEU A 42 -2.98 -14.70 -44.82
N SER A 43 -2.17 -15.44 -44.06
CA SER A 43 -0.71 -15.34 -44.11
C SER A 43 -0.17 -15.78 -45.47
N TYR A 44 -0.72 -16.86 -46.04
CA TYR A 44 -0.41 -17.31 -47.40
C TYR A 44 -0.80 -16.25 -48.43
N SER A 45 -2.02 -15.72 -48.35
CA SER A 45 -2.51 -14.69 -49.26
C SER A 45 -1.73 -13.38 -49.16
N ARG A 46 -1.21 -13.00 -47.99
CA ARG A 46 -0.36 -11.81 -47.83
C ARG A 46 0.98 -11.95 -48.57
N THR A 47 1.54 -13.16 -48.60
CA THR A 47 2.82 -13.45 -49.25
C THR A 47 2.69 -13.58 -50.77
N TYR A 48 1.69 -14.34 -51.25
CA TYR A 48 1.58 -14.69 -52.66
C TYR A 48 0.59 -13.83 -53.46
N TYR A 49 -0.38 -13.20 -52.79
CA TYR A 49 -1.45 -12.40 -53.43
C TYR A 49 -1.64 -11.02 -52.77
N PRO A 50 -0.58 -10.20 -52.62
CA PRO A 50 -0.60 -8.98 -51.80
C PRO A 50 -1.63 -7.94 -52.28
N ASN A 51 -1.93 -7.85 -53.57
CA ASN A 51 -2.81 -6.81 -54.14
C ASN A 51 -4.17 -7.35 -54.60
N ARG A 52 -4.67 -8.42 -53.98
CA ARG A 52 -5.91 -9.09 -54.42
C ARG A 52 -7.03 -9.03 -53.37
N SER A 53 -8.27 -9.22 -53.82
CA SER A 53 -9.49 -9.12 -53.00
C SER A 53 -9.57 -10.23 -51.95
N VAL A 54 -9.04 -11.42 -52.24
CA VAL A 54 -9.01 -12.55 -51.30
C VAL A 54 -8.28 -12.22 -49.99
N ARG A 55 -7.19 -11.43 -50.07
CA ARG A 55 -6.47 -10.93 -48.90
C ARG A 55 -7.37 -10.04 -48.04
N ILE A 56 -8.12 -9.15 -48.67
CA ILE A 56 -9.02 -8.20 -47.99
C ILE A 56 -10.16 -8.97 -47.32
N TYR A 57 -10.75 -9.93 -48.04
CA TYR A 57 -11.79 -10.81 -47.54
C TYR A 57 -11.33 -11.58 -46.29
N LEU A 58 -10.21 -12.30 -46.38
CA LEU A 58 -9.67 -13.08 -45.25
C LEU A 58 -9.26 -12.21 -44.07
N ASN A 59 -8.72 -11.01 -44.33
CA ASN A 59 -8.40 -10.06 -43.28
C ASN A 59 -9.66 -9.55 -42.56
N SER A 60 -10.73 -9.27 -43.30
CA SER A 60 -12.01 -8.87 -42.71
C SER A 60 -12.63 -9.98 -41.87
N LEU A 61 -12.52 -11.23 -42.32
CA LEU A 61 -13.02 -12.41 -41.63
C LEU A 61 -12.25 -12.63 -40.33
N ALA A 62 -10.92 -12.61 -40.37
CA ALA A 62 -10.07 -12.71 -39.19
C ALA A 62 -10.32 -11.58 -38.17
N GLN A 63 -10.52 -10.33 -38.64
CA GLN A 63 -10.82 -9.19 -37.77
C GLN A 63 -12.15 -9.31 -37.04
N LYS A 64 -13.23 -9.77 -37.70
CA LYS A 64 -14.54 -9.99 -37.06
C LYS A 64 -14.44 -10.96 -35.88
N VAL A 65 -13.59 -11.97 -36.03
CA VAL A 65 -13.39 -13.05 -35.07
C VAL A 65 -12.52 -12.61 -33.93
N PHE A 66 -11.39 -11.98 -34.24
CA PHE A 66 -10.53 -11.36 -33.25
C PHE A 66 -11.33 -10.40 -32.37
N ALA A 67 -12.18 -9.56 -32.97
CA ALA A 67 -13.07 -8.65 -32.25
C ALA A 67 -14.14 -9.37 -31.41
N SER A 68 -14.57 -10.57 -31.79
CA SER A 68 -15.55 -11.38 -31.04
C SER A 68 -14.94 -12.13 -29.87
N ILE A 69 -13.78 -12.77 -30.07
CA ILE A 69 -13.02 -13.52 -29.06
C ILE A 69 -12.48 -12.54 -28.00
N TYR A 70 -11.95 -11.41 -28.45
CA TYR A 70 -11.41 -10.36 -27.57
C TYR A 70 -12.45 -9.31 -27.15
N LYS A 71 -13.74 -9.50 -27.44
CA LYS A 71 -14.81 -8.66 -26.88
C LYS A 71 -14.96 -8.97 -25.39
N ASN A 72 -14.03 -8.44 -24.58
CA ASN A 72 -14.05 -8.42 -23.13
C ASN A 72 -15.14 -7.45 -22.59
N ARG A 73 -16.36 -7.55 -23.13
CA ARG A 73 -17.51 -6.67 -22.88
C ARG A 73 -18.62 -7.34 -22.06
N VAL A 74 -18.31 -8.34 -21.24
CA VAL A 74 -19.25 -8.75 -20.19
C VAL A 74 -19.27 -7.67 -19.09
N ARG A 75 -20.10 -6.65 -19.36
CA ARG A 75 -20.66 -5.55 -18.56
C ARG A 75 -20.01 -5.33 -17.19
N ARG A 76 -19.17 -4.29 -17.06
CA ARG A 76 -18.67 -3.76 -15.77
C ARG A 76 -19.78 -3.62 -14.71
N ARG A 77 -20.99 -3.20 -15.11
CA ARG A 77 -22.18 -3.13 -14.23
C ARG A 77 -22.61 -4.49 -13.64
N LYS A 78 -22.52 -5.59 -14.41
CA LYS A 78 -22.81 -6.94 -13.90
C LYS A 78 -21.75 -7.39 -12.88
N LYS A 79 -20.48 -7.02 -13.07
CA LYS A 79 -19.41 -7.31 -12.11
C LYS A 79 -19.56 -6.54 -10.80
N LEU A 80 -19.90 -5.25 -10.85
CA LEU A 80 -20.15 -4.46 -9.64
C LEU A 80 -21.34 -5.01 -8.84
N LEU A 81 -22.47 -5.26 -9.51
CA LEU A 81 -23.65 -5.84 -8.84
C LEU A 81 -23.35 -7.22 -8.22
N PHE A 82 -22.55 -8.03 -8.93
CA PHE A 82 -22.11 -9.33 -8.44
C PHE A 82 -21.23 -9.20 -7.19
N PHE A 83 -20.31 -8.23 -7.14
CA PHE A 83 -19.51 -7.95 -5.96
C PHE A 83 -20.39 -7.68 -4.73
N TRP A 84 -21.35 -6.77 -4.83
CA TRP A 84 -22.23 -6.43 -3.69
C TRP A 84 -23.22 -7.56 -3.34
N LYS A 85 -23.73 -8.30 -4.32
CA LYS A 85 -24.74 -9.35 -4.05
C LYS A 85 -24.15 -10.70 -3.65
N GLU A 86 -22.94 -11.03 -4.07
CA GLU A 86 -22.31 -12.36 -3.92
C GLU A 86 -20.97 -12.28 -3.19
N GLU A 87 -19.99 -11.53 -3.72
CA GLU A 87 -18.60 -11.57 -3.22
C GLU A 87 -18.46 -10.95 -1.82
N LEU A 88 -18.95 -9.73 -1.62
CA LEU A 88 -18.85 -9.04 -0.33
C LEU A 88 -19.60 -9.78 0.79
N PRO A 89 -20.85 -10.25 0.61
CA PRO A 89 -21.53 -11.07 1.60
C PRO A 89 -20.76 -12.36 1.95
N GLN A 90 -20.14 -13.02 0.96
CA GLN A 90 -19.30 -14.18 1.24
C GLN A 90 -18.11 -13.81 2.11
N LEU A 91 -17.40 -12.73 1.76
CA LEU A 91 -16.25 -12.24 2.53
C LEU A 91 -16.63 -11.89 3.96
N MET A 92 -17.78 -11.23 4.17
CA MET A 92 -18.29 -10.93 5.50
C MET A 92 -18.62 -12.19 6.29
N PHE A 93 -19.20 -13.21 5.65
CA PHE A 93 -19.43 -14.50 6.30
C PHE A 93 -18.12 -15.19 6.70
N GLU A 94 -17.11 -15.19 5.83
CA GLU A 94 -15.78 -15.75 6.12
C GLU A 94 -15.07 -14.99 7.25
N SER A 95 -15.25 -13.67 7.33
CA SER A 95 -14.64 -12.78 8.34
C SER A 95 -15.55 -12.44 9.53
N ARG A 96 -16.67 -13.15 9.73
CA ARG A 96 -17.66 -12.87 10.78
C ARG A 96 -17.09 -12.87 12.20
N LYS A 97 -16.06 -13.68 12.46
CA LYS A 97 -15.40 -13.74 13.78
C LYS A 97 -14.60 -12.47 14.05
N GLN A 98 -13.97 -11.92 13.03
CA GLN A 98 -13.23 -10.66 13.08
C GLN A 98 -14.18 -9.48 13.23
N LEU A 99 -15.34 -9.52 12.57
CA LEU A 99 -16.40 -8.53 12.75
C LEU A 99 -16.93 -8.56 14.19
N LEU A 100 -17.26 -9.74 14.72
CA LEU A 100 -17.72 -9.88 16.10
C LEU A 100 -16.66 -9.41 17.10
N PHE A 101 -15.39 -9.76 16.87
CA PHE A 101 -14.29 -9.30 17.70
C PHE A 101 -14.14 -7.77 17.68
N ALA A 102 -14.16 -7.14 16.50
CA ALA A 102 -14.13 -5.69 16.37
C ALA A 102 -15.30 -5.01 17.07
N PHE A 103 -16.50 -5.58 16.94
CA PHE A 103 -17.71 -5.07 17.60
C PHE A 103 -17.61 -5.17 19.12
N LEU A 104 -17.27 -6.34 19.67
CA LEU A 104 -17.12 -6.52 21.12
C LEU A 104 -16.03 -5.63 21.71
N LEU A 105 -14.91 -5.49 20.99
CA LEU A 105 -13.83 -4.59 21.38
C LEU A 105 -14.29 -3.13 21.44
N PHE A 106 -15.07 -2.69 20.45
CA PHE A 106 -15.64 -1.34 20.43
C PHE A 106 -16.61 -1.10 21.59
N ILE A 107 -17.53 -2.04 21.84
CA ILE A 107 -18.49 -1.93 22.96
C ILE A 107 -17.77 -1.93 24.31
N MET A 108 -16.75 -2.77 24.48
CA MET A 108 -15.91 -2.77 25.68
C MET A 108 -15.21 -1.42 25.86
N ALA A 109 -14.65 -0.85 24.80
CA ALA A 109 -14.02 0.47 24.84
C ALA A 109 -15.00 1.60 25.21
N MET A 110 -16.21 1.55 24.66
CA MET A 110 -17.29 2.48 25.00
C MET A 110 -17.67 2.37 26.49
N ALA A 111 -17.77 1.15 27.02
CA ALA A 111 -18.01 0.93 28.43
C ALA A 111 -16.87 1.46 29.31
N ILE A 112 -15.60 1.31 28.88
CA ILE A 112 -14.44 1.90 29.56
C ILE A 112 -14.56 3.42 29.58
N GLY A 113 -14.90 4.05 28.44
CA GLY A 113 -15.08 5.51 28.37
C GLY A 113 -16.15 6.01 29.33
N ILE A 114 -17.32 5.37 29.35
CA ILE A 114 -18.41 5.70 30.29
C ILE A 114 -17.95 5.54 31.74
N PHE A 115 -17.39 4.37 32.07
CA PHE A 115 -16.97 4.07 33.44
C PHE A 115 -15.89 5.04 33.94
N SER A 116 -14.93 5.40 33.09
CA SER A 116 -13.89 6.38 33.44
C SER A 116 -14.47 7.77 33.67
N SER A 117 -15.36 8.25 32.80
CA SER A 117 -16.02 9.54 32.99
C SER A 117 -16.93 9.60 34.23
N MET A 118 -17.49 8.46 34.66
CA MET A 118 -18.27 8.40 35.91
C MET A 118 -17.43 8.64 37.16
N HIS A 119 -16.15 8.29 37.14
CA HIS A 119 -15.28 8.34 38.32
C HIS A 119 -14.32 9.53 38.32
N ASP A 120 -14.07 10.11 37.15
CA ASP A 120 -13.16 11.23 36.97
C ASP A 120 -13.77 12.28 36.02
N PRO A 121 -14.26 13.42 36.57
CA PRO A 121 -14.82 14.51 35.78
C PRO A 121 -13.85 15.12 34.77
N ASP A 122 -12.53 15.09 35.06
CA ASP A 122 -11.51 15.62 34.18
C ASP A 122 -11.20 14.69 32.99
N PHE A 123 -11.66 13.42 33.06
CA PHE A 123 -11.47 12.45 31.99
C PHE A 123 -12.12 12.88 30.67
N ALA A 124 -13.26 13.59 30.73
CA ALA A 124 -13.90 14.14 29.54
C ALA A 124 -13.02 15.20 28.84
N ARG A 125 -12.37 16.07 29.62
CA ARG A 125 -11.43 17.08 29.13
C ARG A 125 -10.17 16.44 28.56
N PHE A 126 -9.68 15.37 29.18
CA PHE A 126 -8.53 14.62 28.68
C PHE A 126 -8.78 13.96 27.31
N ILE A 127 -9.97 13.36 27.11
CA ILE A 127 -10.28 12.62 25.88
C ILE A 127 -10.83 13.52 24.76
N LEU A 128 -11.72 14.47 25.08
CA LEU A 128 -12.36 15.35 24.09
C LEU A 128 -11.58 16.66 23.87
N GLY A 129 -10.73 17.05 24.82
CA GLY A 129 -9.96 18.29 24.84
C GLY A 129 -10.70 19.45 25.50
N ASP A 130 -9.97 20.30 26.23
CA ASP A 130 -10.52 21.45 26.96
C ASP A 130 -11.38 22.35 26.07
N ARG A 131 -10.87 22.70 24.88
CA ARG A 131 -11.58 23.53 23.90
C ARG A 131 -12.94 22.96 23.51
N TYR A 132 -13.04 21.64 23.36
CA TYR A 132 -14.30 21.01 22.97
C TYR A 132 -15.31 21.05 24.11
N VAL A 133 -14.85 20.76 25.33
CA VAL A 133 -15.68 20.79 26.54
C VAL A 133 -16.19 22.20 26.81
N GLU A 134 -15.31 23.21 26.83
CA GLU A 134 -15.67 24.62 27.08
C GLU A 134 -16.69 25.14 26.07
N MET A 135 -16.44 24.94 24.77
CA MET A 135 -17.37 25.31 23.70
C MET A 135 -18.72 24.59 23.85
N THR A 136 -18.73 23.33 24.28
CA THR A 136 -19.98 22.59 24.48
C THR A 136 -20.75 23.11 25.70
N GLU A 137 -20.05 23.49 26.77
CA GLU A 137 -20.66 24.12 27.95
C GLU A 137 -21.27 25.50 27.58
N GLU A 138 -20.56 26.34 26.83
CA GLU A 138 -21.10 27.61 26.30
C GLU A 138 -22.34 27.42 25.42
N ASN A 139 -22.35 26.37 24.58
CA ASN A 139 -23.49 26.01 23.74
C ASN A 139 -24.70 25.55 24.58
N ILE A 140 -24.45 24.84 25.68
CA ILE A 140 -25.51 24.42 26.61
C ILE A 140 -26.09 25.63 27.34
N GLU A 141 -25.24 26.55 27.81
CA GLU A 141 -25.67 27.79 28.49
C GLU A 141 -26.49 28.71 27.57
N SER A 142 -26.16 28.74 26.27
CA SER A 142 -26.90 29.51 25.26
C SER A 142 -28.19 28.82 24.76
N GLY A 143 -28.50 27.61 25.25
CA GLY A 143 -29.73 26.89 24.95
C GLY A 143 -29.70 26.08 23.64
N ASP A 144 -28.54 25.94 23.00
CA ASP A 144 -28.35 25.09 21.81
C ASP A 144 -27.11 24.18 21.96
N PRO A 145 -27.21 23.10 22.76
CA PRO A 145 -26.09 22.19 23.05
C PRO A 145 -25.38 21.60 21.82
N MET A 146 -26.02 21.61 20.66
CA MET A 146 -25.53 21.00 19.42
C MET A 146 -25.11 22.03 18.36
N ASN A 147 -24.94 23.30 18.74
CA ASN A 147 -24.64 24.39 17.80
C ASN A 147 -23.33 24.20 17.02
N VAL A 148 -22.36 23.45 17.56
CA VAL A 148 -21.09 23.13 16.86
C VAL A 148 -21.32 22.48 15.47
N TYR A 149 -22.45 21.81 15.27
CA TYR A 149 -22.79 21.14 14.02
C TYR A 149 -23.51 22.05 13.00
N LYS A 150 -23.85 23.30 13.35
CA LYS A 150 -24.74 24.18 12.58
C LYS A 150 -24.04 25.27 11.75
N ASP A 151 -22.80 25.66 12.08
CA ASP A 151 -22.18 26.89 11.54
C ASP A 151 -21.30 26.71 10.27
N MET A 152 -20.85 25.49 9.96
CA MET A 152 -19.91 25.28 8.83
C MET A 152 -20.62 25.25 7.46
N ASN A 153 -19.94 25.54 6.34
CA ASN A 153 -20.52 25.30 5.00
C ASN A 153 -20.75 23.79 4.76
N GLN A 154 -21.93 23.42 4.26
CA GLN A 154 -22.38 22.03 4.09
C GLN A 154 -21.46 21.18 3.19
N VAL A 155 -20.96 21.77 2.10
CA VAL A 155 -20.10 21.05 1.14
C VAL A 155 -18.70 20.84 1.72
N ASP A 156 -18.17 21.84 2.39
CA ASP A 156 -16.83 21.77 3.02
C ASP A 156 -16.83 20.79 4.19
N MET A 157 -17.89 20.80 4.99
CA MET A 157 -18.11 19.84 6.08
C MET A 157 -18.28 18.42 5.53
N PHE A 158 -19.07 18.22 4.48
CA PHE A 158 -19.24 16.92 3.82
C PHE A 158 -17.92 16.35 3.35
N LEU A 159 -17.12 17.14 2.64
CA LEU A 159 -15.81 16.72 2.17
C LEU A 159 -14.87 16.44 3.35
N GLY A 160 -14.79 17.35 4.31
CA GLY A 160 -13.91 17.23 5.48
C GLY A 160 -14.18 15.96 6.29
N ILE A 161 -15.44 15.73 6.64
CA ILE A 161 -15.88 14.57 7.43
C ILE A 161 -15.69 13.27 6.64
N THR A 162 -16.13 13.25 5.38
CA THR A 162 -15.98 12.07 4.52
C THR A 162 -14.50 11.69 4.37
N PHE A 163 -13.62 12.66 4.13
CA PHE A 163 -12.18 12.40 4.03
C PHE A 163 -11.58 11.94 5.35
N ASN A 164 -12.01 12.53 6.47
CA ASN A 164 -11.55 12.12 7.80
C ASN A 164 -11.94 10.67 8.10
N ASN A 165 -13.20 10.31 7.89
CA ASN A 165 -13.70 8.96 8.16
C ASN A 165 -13.11 7.93 7.18
N LEU A 166 -12.90 8.31 5.92
CA LEU A 166 -12.18 7.48 4.95
C LEU A 166 -10.73 7.23 5.38
N ARG A 167 -10.04 8.28 5.87
CA ARG A 167 -8.68 8.20 6.39
C ARG A 167 -8.63 7.28 7.61
N VAL A 168 -9.51 7.47 8.59
CA VAL A 168 -9.57 6.62 9.79
C VAL A 168 -9.83 5.15 9.41
N ALA A 169 -10.79 4.88 8.53
CA ALA A 169 -11.09 3.52 8.07
C ALA A 169 -9.89 2.87 7.35
N PHE A 170 -9.20 3.62 6.49
CA PHE A 170 -8.03 3.13 5.75
C PHE A 170 -6.84 2.85 6.68
N ILE A 171 -6.57 3.74 7.64
CA ILE A 171 -5.52 3.55 8.66
C ILE A 171 -5.87 2.35 9.55
N THR A 172 -7.11 2.24 10.01
CA THR A 172 -7.60 1.10 10.82
C THR A 172 -7.35 -0.24 10.12
N PHE A 173 -7.61 -0.30 8.81
CA PHE A 173 -7.33 -1.48 7.99
C PHE A 173 -5.83 -1.76 7.87
N ILE A 174 -5.02 -0.79 7.44
CA ILE A 174 -3.59 -1.01 7.16
C ILE A 174 -2.81 -1.34 8.43
N LEU A 175 -3.12 -0.68 9.54
CA LEU A 175 -2.48 -0.96 10.82
C LEU A 175 -2.72 -2.40 11.31
N GLY A 176 -3.66 -3.12 10.70
CA GLY A 176 -3.81 -4.56 10.85
C GLY A 176 -2.56 -5.36 10.47
N ILE A 177 -1.66 -4.81 9.64
CA ILE A 177 -0.38 -5.45 9.28
C ILE A 177 0.51 -5.74 10.49
N PHE A 178 0.38 -4.94 11.56
CA PHE A 178 1.06 -5.15 12.84
C PHE A 178 0.29 -6.18 13.69
N PHE A 179 -0.04 -7.32 13.08
CA PHE A 179 -0.73 -8.44 13.71
C PHE A 179 -2.10 -8.07 14.33
N GLY A 180 -2.75 -7.02 13.82
CA GLY A 180 -4.01 -6.49 14.35
C GLY A 180 -3.87 -5.49 15.50
N ALA A 181 -2.67 -5.28 16.06
CA ALA A 181 -2.48 -4.42 17.22
C ALA A 181 -2.88 -2.96 16.96
N GLY A 182 -2.45 -2.39 15.82
CA GLY A 182 -2.82 -1.01 15.50
C GLY A 182 -4.30 -0.85 15.12
N THR A 183 -4.95 -1.89 14.57
CA THR A 183 -6.41 -1.92 14.42
C THR A 183 -7.11 -1.90 15.78
N THR A 184 -6.66 -2.71 16.74
CA THR A 184 -7.19 -2.74 18.12
C THR A 184 -7.16 -1.35 18.74
N ILE A 185 -6.01 -0.69 18.67
CA ILE A 185 -5.80 0.65 19.20
C ILE A 185 -6.83 1.65 18.68
N ILE A 186 -7.04 1.71 17.36
CA ILE A 186 -7.95 2.70 16.78
C ILE A 186 -9.40 2.42 17.21
N ILE A 187 -9.79 1.15 17.26
CA ILE A 187 -11.13 0.77 17.74
C ILE A 187 -11.31 1.15 19.21
N LEU A 188 -10.29 0.91 20.05
CA LEU A 188 -10.33 1.30 21.46
C LEU A 188 -10.50 2.81 21.62
N PHE A 189 -9.69 3.61 20.93
CA PHE A 189 -9.74 5.06 21.05
C PHE A 189 -11.08 5.64 20.61
N ASN A 190 -11.61 5.17 19.46
CA ASN A 190 -12.92 5.62 18.96
C ASN A 190 -14.06 5.15 19.87
N GLY A 191 -13.98 3.93 20.41
CA GLY A 191 -14.99 3.44 21.36
C GLY A 191 -14.99 4.23 22.66
N ILE A 192 -13.81 4.49 23.26
CA ILE A 192 -13.67 5.33 24.47
C ILE A 192 -14.24 6.72 24.21
N MET A 193 -13.87 7.36 23.10
CA MET A 193 -14.36 8.69 22.72
C MET A 193 -15.88 8.74 22.67
N VAL A 194 -16.53 7.77 22.02
CA VAL A 194 -18.01 7.69 21.98
C VAL A 194 -18.60 7.48 23.38
N GLY A 195 -17.97 6.66 24.23
CA GLY A 195 -18.41 6.41 25.60
C GLY A 195 -18.35 7.67 26.48
N VAL A 196 -17.22 8.36 26.45
CA VAL A 196 -17.00 9.63 27.16
C VAL A 196 -18.00 10.67 26.69
N PHE A 197 -18.15 10.81 25.38
CA PHE A 197 -19.09 11.75 24.78
C PHE A 197 -20.52 11.48 25.27
N GLN A 198 -21.00 10.23 25.19
CA GLN A 198 -22.37 9.90 25.59
C GLN A 198 -22.58 10.17 27.08
N TYR A 199 -21.61 9.83 27.94
CA TYR A 199 -21.69 10.09 29.36
C TYR A 199 -21.70 11.58 29.70
N PHE A 200 -20.91 12.40 29.00
CA PHE A 200 -20.84 13.85 29.20
C PHE A 200 -22.23 14.53 29.12
N PHE A 201 -23.09 14.07 28.20
CA PHE A 201 -24.46 14.56 28.07
C PHE A 201 -25.46 13.85 28.99
N ILE A 202 -25.19 12.62 29.43
CA ILE A 202 -25.99 11.93 30.47
C ILE A 202 -25.91 12.71 31.79
N GLU A 203 -24.71 13.13 32.18
CA GLU A 203 -24.49 13.88 33.43
C GLU A 203 -25.22 15.23 33.46
N ARG A 204 -25.55 15.78 32.28
CA ARG A 204 -26.20 17.09 32.11
C ARG A 204 -27.70 16.98 31.78
N ASP A 205 -28.30 15.80 31.97
CA ASP A 205 -29.72 15.52 31.66
C ASP A 205 -30.11 15.73 30.16
N LEU A 206 -29.14 15.66 29.25
CA LEU A 206 -29.29 15.91 27.81
C LEU A 206 -29.16 14.65 26.94
N PHE A 207 -29.29 13.46 27.54
CA PHE A 207 -29.07 12.18 26.84
C PHE A 207 -29.96 11.99 25.61
N THR A 208 -31.26 12.28 25.71
CA THR A 208 -32.19 12.03 24.59
C THR A 208 -31.83 12.86 23.36
N GLU A 209 -31.51 14.15 23.57
CA GLU A 209 -31.19 15.07 22.47
C GLU A 209 -29.83 14.74 21.85
N SER A 210 -28.81 14.42 22.68
CA SER A 210 -27.49 14.02 22.19
C SER A 210 -27.56 12.68 21.45
N PHE A 211 -28.28 11.70 21.98
CA PHE A 211 -28.47 10.41 21.35
C PHE A 211 -29.13 10.54 19.98
N LEU A 212 -30.27 11.25 19.90
CA LEU A 212 -31.01 11.39 18.65
C LEU A 212 -30.24 12.20 17.61
N THR A 213 -29.49 13.22 18.01
CA THR A 213 -28.72 14.05 17.08
C THR A 213 -27.52 13.29 16.50
N ILE A 214 -26.84 12.50 17.31
CA ILE A 214 -25.58 11.85 16.91
C ILE A 214 -25.83 10.58 16.14
N TRP A 215 -26.73 9.73 16.63
CA TRP A 215 -26.93 8.43 16.00
C TRP A 215 -27.59 8.53 14.63
N VAL A 216 -28.17 9.68 14.26
CA VAL A 216 -28.69 9.98 12.90
C VAL A 216 -27.63 9.89 11.80
N HIS A 217 -26.35 10.08 12.14
CA HIS A 217 -25.23 9.87 11.20
C HIS A 217 -24.24 8.86 11.78
N GLY A 218 -24.01 8.93 13.09
CA GLY A 218 -23.10 8.07 13.84
C GLY A 218 -23.42 6.58 13.75
N ALA A 219 -24.67 6.19 13.47
CA ALA A 219 -25.00 4.77 13.27
C ALA A 219 -24.24 4.17 12.07
N LEU A 220 -24.20 4.87 10.93
CA LEU A 220 -23.44 4.43 9.77
C LEU A 220 -21.93 4.51 9.99
N GLU A 221 -21.45 5.57 10.64
CA GLU A 221 -20.01 5.81 10.87
C GLU A 221 -19.40 4.81 11.84
N ILE A 222 -20.06 4.58 12.98
CA ILE A 222 -19.61 3.63 14.00
C ILE A 222 -19.66 2.20 13.44
N CYS A 223 -20.69 1.86 12.68
CA CYS A 223 -20.69 0.57 11.99
C CYS A 223 -19.56 0.47 10.95
N ALA A 224 -19.27 1.56 10.22
CA ALA A 224 -18.22 1.57 9.20
C ALA A 224 -16.82 1.39 9.81
N ILE A 225 -16.50 2.04 10.93
CA ILE A 225 -15.21 1.86 11.62
C ILE A 225 -15.07 0.44 12.20
N VAL A 226 -16.14 -0.16 12.72
CA VAL A 226 -16.13 -1.55 13.18
C VAL A 226 -15.89 -2.53 12.03
N ILE A 227 -16.50 -2.30 10.85
CA ILE A 227 -16.27 -3.12 9.65
C ILE A 227 -14.84 -2.91 9.10
N ALA A 228 -14.32 -1.69 9.10
CA ALA A 228 -12.92 -1.40 8.78
C ALA A 228 -11.96 -2.10 9.77
N GLY A 229 -12.35 -2.15 11.04
CA GLY A 229 -11.73 -2.96 12.08
C GLY A 229 -11.69 -4.45 11.73
N ALA A 230 -12.82 -5.02 11.31
CA ALA A 230 -12.90 -6.39 10.85
C ALA A 230 -11.99 -6.67 9.65
N ALA A 231 -11.86 -5.71 8.72
CA ALA A 231 -10.92 -5.78 7.61
C ALA A 231 -9.46 -5.78 8.10
N GLY A 232 -9.10 -4.91 9.04
CA GLY A 232 -7.77 -4.84 9.65
C GLY A 232 -7.39 -6.12 10.40
N PHE A 233 -8.31 -6.69 11.20
CA PHE A 233 -8.10 -7.98 11.84
C PHE A 233 -8.03 -9.13 10.84
N THR A 234 -8.77 -9.05 9.74
CA THR A 234 -8.65 -10.02 8.64
C THR A 234 -7.25 -9.99 8.06
N LEU A 235 -6.70 -8.81 7.78
CA LEU A 235 -5.33 -8.62 7.31
C LEU A 235 -4.30 -9.21 8.29
N GLY A 236 -4.37 -8.82 9.57
CA GLY A 236 -3.43 -9.24 10.61
C GLY A 236 -3.46 -10.75 10.89
N ARG A 237 -4.65 -11.35 10.87
CA ARG A 237 -4.82 -12.80 11.04
C ARG A 237 -4.02 -13.61 10.03
N GLY A 238 -3.89 -13.14 8.80
CA GLY A 238 -3.11 -13.82 7.76
C GLY A 238 -1.64 -14.02 8.14
N LEU A 239 -1.07 -13.10 8.92
CA LEU A 239 0.32 -13.16 9.39
C LEU A 239 0.49 -14.01 10.66
N LEU A 240 -0.49 -13.94 11.56
CA LEU A 240 -0.49 -14.66 12.83
C LEU A 240 -0.80 -16.15 12.68
N PHE A 241 -1.81 -16.47 11.88
CA PHE A 241 -2.39 -17.82 11.80
C PHE A 241 -2.42 -18.30 10.34
N PRO A 242 -1.27 -18.65 9.75
CA PRO A 242 -1.18 -18.98 8.33
C PRO A 242 -1.78 -20.34 7.95
N GLY A 243 -2.11 -21.19 8.93
CA GLY A 243 -2.62 -22.54 8.68
C GLY A 243 -1.62 -23.38 7.89
N THR A 244 -2.07 -23.98 6.79
CA THR A 244 -1.24 -24.78 5.88
C THR A 244 -0.49 -23.96 4.83
N TYR A 245 -0.77 -22.65 4.74
CA TYR A 245 -0.09 -21.75 3.81
C TYR A 245 1.23 -21.26 4.41
N THR A 246 2.17 -20.84 3.56
CA THR A 246 3.29 -20.01 4.05
C THR A 246 2.74 -18.66 4.54
N ARG A 247 3.44 -18.01 5.50
CA ARG A 247 3.02 -16.70 6.04
C ARG A 247 2.77 -15.66 4.95
N LEU A 248 3.57 -15.65 3.87
CA LEU A 248 3.39 -14.72 2.76
C LEU A 248 2.16 -15.05 1.90
N GLN A 249 1.91 -16.34 1.62
CA GLN A 249 0.70 -16.76 0.89
C GLN A 249 -0.55 -16.41 1.71
N SER A 250 -0.55 -16.73 3.00
CA SER A 250 -1.64 -16.39 3.91
C SER A 250 -1.86 -14.88 4.02
N PHE A 251 -0.79 -14.09 4.12
CA PHE A 251 -0.86 -12.63 4.11
C PHE A 251 -1.49 -12.08 2.83
N ARG A 252 -1.03 -12.52 1.65
CA ARG A 252 -1.61 -12.08 0.35
C ARG A 252 -3.10 -12.36 0.28
N LYS A 253 -3.51 -13.57 0.67
CA LYS A 253 -4.92 -13.98 0.69
C LYS A 253 -5.74 -13.10 1.64
N SER A 254 -5.24 -12.91 2.85
CA SER A 254 -5.90 -12.14 3.88
C SER A 254 -5.94 -10.64 3.57
N ALA A 255 -4.91 -10.10 2.91
CA ALA A 255 -4.85 -8.72 2.46
C ALA A 255 -5.86 -8.43 1.35
N LEU A 256 -6.00 -9.31 0.36
CA LEU A 256 -7.01 -9.18 -0.69
C LEU A 256 -8.43 -9.20 -0.10
N ARG A 257 -8.71 -10.15 0.81
CA ARG A 257 -10.02 -10.21 1.50
C ARG A 257 -10.31 -8.96 2.31
N GLY A 258 -9.35 -8.52 3.13
CA GLY A 258 -9.50 -7.33 3.95
C GLY A 258 -9.71 -6.07 3.10
N LEU A 259 -8.96 -5.93 1.99
CA LEU A 259 -9.13 -4.83 1.05
C LEU A 259 -10.52 -4.85 0.40
N GLN A 260 -11.05 -6.01 0.02
CA GLN A 260 -12.40 -6.12 -0.53
C GLN A 260 -13.48 -5.75 0.51
N ILE A 261 -13.31 -6.14 1.78
CA ILE A 261 -14.21 -5.71 2.87
C ILE A 261 -14.15 -4.19 3.01
N LEU A 262 -12.96 -3.59 3.03
CA LEU A 262 -12.79 -2.14 3.11
C LEU A 262 -13.44 -1.42 1.92
N MET A 263 -13.23 -1.90 0.69
CA MET A 263 -13.91 -1.38 -0.51
C MET A 263 -15.43 -1.45 -0.39
N GLY A 264 -15.93 -2.46 0.33
CA GLY A 264 -17.34 -2.63 0.66
C GLY A 264 -17.90 -1.60 1.64
N VAL A 265 -17.06 -0.91 2.43
CA VAL A 265 -17.50 0.08 3.42
C VAL A 265 -17.38 1.52 2.91
N LEU A 266 -16.53 1.80 1.92
CA LEU A 266 -16.28 3.18 1.45
C LEU A 266 -17.55 3.92 1.02
N PRO A 267 -18.50 3.32 0.26
CA PRO A 267 -19.73 4.01 -0.09
C PRO A 267 -20.61 4.33 1.13
N ILE A 268 -20.54 3.51 2.19
CA ILE A 268 -21.28 3.76 3.43
C ILE A 268 -20.71 4.99 4.14
N ILE A 269 -19.39 5.15 4.18
CA ILE A 269 -18.74 6.34 4.75
C ILE A 269 -19.17 7.62 4.00
N VAL A 270 -19.25 7.56 2.67
CA VAL A 270 -19.71 8.70 1.86
C VAL A 270 -21.18 9.02 2.15
N ILE A 271 -22.04 8.01 2.30
CA ILE A 271 -23.44 8.21 2.69
C ILE A 271 -23.54 8.80 4.10
N ALA A 272 -22.70 8.33 5.03
CA ALA A 272 -22.68 8.82 6.40
C ALA A 272 -22.27 10.30 6.48
N GLY A 273 -21.19 10.69 5.79
CA GLY A 273 -20.79 12.10 5.72
C GLY A 273 -21.85 12.98 5.05
N PHE A 274 -22.60 12.45 4.07
CA PHE A 274 -23.74 13.14 3.48
C PHE A 274 -24.86 13.33 4.51
N ASN A 275 -25.23 12.28 5.25
CA ASN A 275 -26.23 12.38 6.32
C ASN A 275 -25.81 13.40 7.37
N GLU A 276 -24.54 13.37 7.82
CA GLU A 276 -24.04 14.32 8.80
C GLU A 276 -24.13 15.76 8.30
N SER A 277 -23.77 15.97 7.03
CA SER A 277 -23.62 17.32 6.52
C SER A 277 -24.91 18.00 6.10
N PHE A 278 -25.91 17.21 5.73
CA PHE A 278 -27.17 17.70 5.18
C PHE A 278 -28.37 17.40 6.07
N LEU A 279 -28.36 16.36 6.91
CA LEU A 279 -29.52 15.96 7.73
C LEU A 279 -29.38 16.38 9.20
N THR A 280 -28.18 16.30 9.80
CA THR A 280 -27.98 16.53 11.26
C THR A 280 -28.30 17.95 11.73
N ARG A 281 -28.35 18.93 10.82
CA ARG A 281 -28.65 20.33 11.16
C ARG A 281 -30.11 20.61 11.45
N TYR A 282 -31.01 19.74 10.98
CA TYR A 282 -32.43 19.86 11.24
C TYR A 282 -32.78 19.26 12.61
N THR A 283 -32.19 19.81 13.69
CA THR A 283 -32.45 19.38 15.07
C THR A 283 -33.91 19.59 15.49
N GLU A 284 -34.64 20.48 14.81
CA GLU A 284 -36.09 20.68 14.98
C GLU A 284 -36.96 19.57 14.38
N THR A 285 -36.34 18.58 13.71
CA THR A 285 -37.08 17.43 13.18
C THR A 285 -37.67 16.62 14.33
N PRO A 286 -38.96 16.26 14.28
CA PRO A 286 -39.60 15.49 15.35
C PRO A 286 -38.83 14.23 15.75
N ASP A 287 -38.70 13.98 17.06
CA ASP A 287 -37.90 12.88 17.63
C ASP A 287 -38.22 11.51 17.04
N TYR A 288 -39.49 11.24 16.76
CA TYR A 288 -39.90 9.96 16.18
C TYR A 288 -39.33 9.74 14.76
N ILE A 289 -39.14 10.80 13.97
CA ILE A 289 -38.54 10.70 12.63
C ILE A 289 -37.04 10.40 12.77
N ARG A 290 -36.34 11.12 13.66
CA ARG A 290 -34.92 10.88 13.98
C ARG A 290 -34.72 9.44 14.45
N ALA A 291 -35.56 8.96 15.37
CA ALA A 291 -35.51 7.59 15.87
C ALA A 291 -35.77 6.51 14.80
N ILE A 292 -36.74 6.74 13.90
CA ILE A 292 -36.99 5.82 12.77
C ILE A 292 -35.78 5.76 11.83
N LEU A 293 -35.16 6.91 11.52
CA LEU A 293 -33.97 6.97 10.68
C LEU A 293 -32.82 6.16 11.31
N ILE A 294 -32.54 6.38 12.59
CA ILE A 294 -31.53 5.64 13.36
C ILE A 294 -31.80 4.13 13.28
N ALA A 295 -33.05 3.72 13.52
CA ALA A 295 -33.44 2.31 13.47
C ALA A 295 -33.26 1.70 12.06
N LEU A 296 -33.56 2.46 11.00
CA LEU A 296 -33.35 2.04 9.61
C LEU A 296 -31.87 1.89 9.27
N GLU A 297 -31.01 2.80 9.74
CA GLU A 297 -29.56 2.75 9.51
C GLU A 297 -28.93 1.54 10.20
N PHE A 298 -29.19 1.34 11.49
CA PHE A 298 -28.73 0.16 12.21
C PHE A 298 -29.31 -1.13 11.63
N GLY A 299 -30.61 -1.12 11.30
CA GLY A 299 -31.30 -2.23 10.68
C GLY A 299 -30.67 -2.62 9.33
N PHE A 300 -30.34 -1.63 8.50
CA PHE A 300 -29.63 -1.83 7.25
C PHE A 300 -28.23 -2.42 7.46
N MET A 301 -27.43 -1.84 8.36
CA MET A 301 -26.07 -2.31 8.63
C MET A 301 -26.07 -3.74 9.17
N PHE A 302 -26.93 -4.05 10.13
CA PHE A 302 -27.10 -5.40 10.67
C PHE A 302 -27.59 -6.38 9.59
N PHE A 303 -28.63 -6.00 8.85
CA PHE A 303 -29.18 -6.85 7.80
C PHE A 303 -28.13 -7.20 6.75
N TYR A 304 -27.39 -6.20 6.25
CA TYR A 304 -26.50 -6.38 5.12
C TYR A 304 -25.15 -7.01 5.48
N TYR A 305 -24.53 -6.62 6.61
CA TYR A 305 -23.19 -7.10 6.97
C TYR A 305 -23.19 -8.32 7.90
N ALA A 306 -24.29 -8.64 8.58
CA ALA A 306 -24.39 -9.79 9.47
C ALA A 306 -25.42 -10.82 9.00
N TYR A 307 -26.70 -10.44 8.88
CA TYR A 307 -27.78 -11.38 8.63
C TYR A 307 -27.81 -11.94 7.20
N TYR A 308 -27.69 -11.09 6.18
CA TYR A 308 -27.72 -11.49 4.77
C TYR A 308 -26.57 -12.47 4.40
N PRO A 309 -25.31 -12.24 4.82
CA PRO A 309 -24.22 -13.22 4.70
C PRO A 309 -24.54 -14.57 5.32
N TRP A 310 -25.14 -14.58 6.52
CA TRP A 310 -25.55 -15.81 7.21
C TRP A 310 -26.69 -16.53 6.50
N LYS A 311 -27.71 -15.79 6.02
CA LYS A 311 -28.80 -16.37 5.24
C LYS A 311 -28.28 -16.98 3.94
N LYS A 312 -27.36 -16.30 3.26
CA LYS A 312 -26.75 -16.79 2.03
C LYS A 312 -25.84 -17.99 2.24
N SER A 313 -25.10 -18.07 3.34
CA SER A 313 -24.26 -19.25 3.59
C SER A 313 -25.07 -20.54 3.71
N LYS A 314 -26.34 -20.45 4.15
CA LYS A 314 -27.29 -21.57 4.12
C LYS A 314 -27.80 -21.91 2.71
N ALA A 315 -27.95 -20.91 1.83
CA ALA A 315 -28.44 -21.08 0.47
C ALA A 315 -27.33 -21.43 -0.55
N GLY A 316 -26.07 -21.16 -0.22
CA GLY A 316 -24.92 -21.25 -1.11
C GLY A 316 -24.55 -19.91 -1.76
N PHE A 317 -23.26 -19.69 -2.02
CA PHE A 317 -22.75 -18.52 -2.73
C PHE A 317 -22.50 -18.86 -4.20
N ASN A 318 -22.87 -17.97 -5.13
CA ASN A 318 -22.63 -18.16 -6.57
C ASN A 318 -21.25 -17.68 -7.02
N VAL A 319 -20.27 -17.68 -6.11
CA VAL A 319 -18.89 -17.28 -6.40
C VAL A 319 -18.14 -18.50 -6.90
N LYS A 320 -17.70 -18.47 -8.17
CA LYS A 320 -16.80 -19.51 -8.69
C LYS A 320 -15.58 -19.55 -7.78
N SER A 321 -15.39 -20.64 -7.04
CA SER A 321 -14.12 -20.96 -6.40
C SER A 321 -13.09 -21.08 -7.51
N ARG A 322 -12.40 -19.99 -7.84
CA ARG A 322 -11.16 -20.12 -8.58
C ARG A 322 -10.27 -20.94 -7.65
N PRO A 323 -9.81 -22.15 -8.04
CA PRO A 323 -8.68 -22.72 -7.34
C PRO A 323 -7.60 -21.64 -7.42
N GLU A 324 -7.38 -20.94 -6.31
CA GLU A 324 -6.26 -20.01 -6.19
C GLU A 324 -5.04 -20.91 -6.35
N GLU A 325 -4.52 -21.01 -7.57
CA GLU A 325 -3.29 -21.73 -7.84
C GLU A 325 -2.26 -21.18 -6.85
N LEU A 326 -1.92 -22.03 -5.89
CA LEU A 326 -0.90 -21.72 -4.91
C LEU A 326 0.36 -21.42 -5.72
N PRO A 327 0.92 -20.20 -5.66
CA PRO A 327 2.24 -20.00 -6.24
C PRO A 327 3.13 -21.04 -5.56
N PRO A 328 3.80 -21.91 -6.32
CA PRO A 328 4.59 -22.98 -5.73
C PRO A 328 5.52 -22.38 -4.69
N ALA A 329 5.84 -23.14 -3.64
CA ALA A 329 6.94 -22.81 -2.76
C ALA A 329 8.26 -22.98 -3.54
N HIS A 330 8.46 -22.16 -4.57
CA HIS A 330 9.68 -22.13 -5.34
C HIS A 330 10.79 -21.72 -4.40
N LYS A 331 11.88 -22.50 -4.42
CA LYS A 331 13.16 -22.07 -3.86
C LYS A 331 13.52 -20.76 -4.54
N ILE A 332 13.46 -19.65 -3.81
CA ILE A 332 13.65 -18.31 -4.37
C ILE A 332 15.11 -18.21 -4.82
N THR A 333 15.33 -18.04 -6.12
CA THR A 333 16.63 -17.73 -6.70
C THR A 333 16.53 -16.39 -7.40
N PHE A 334 17.47 -15.49 -7.10
CA PHE A 334 17.51 -14.20 -7.76
C PHE A 334 18.14 -14.34 -9.15
N SER A 335 17.37 -14.03 -10.18
CA SER A 335 17.87 -13.97 -11.55
C SER A 335 18.32 -12.55 -11.86
N TYR A 336 19.63 -12.31 -12.01
CA TYR A 336 20.16 -10.99 -12.38
C TYR A 336 20.36 -10.80 -13.89
N ASN A 337 20.22 -11.87 -14.67
CA ASN A 337 20.36 -11.86 -16.13
C ASN A 337 19.01 -12.24 -16.78
N LYS A 338 17.93 -11.59 -16.33
CA LYS A 338 16.58 -11.79 -16.86
C LYS A 338 15.90 -10.44 -16.93
N VAL A 339 15.23 -10.16 -18.04
CA VAL A 339 14.31 -9.02 -18.15
C VAL A 339 13.11 -9.26 -17.25
N LYS A 340 12.91 -8.39 -16.27
CA LYS A 340 11.86 -8.51 -15.26
C LYS A 340 10.74 -7.50 -15.49
N LYS A 341 9.51 -7.92 -15.21
CA LYS A 341 8.38 -6.97 -15.10
C LYS A 341 8.49 -6.17 -13.79
N PRO A 342 7.91 -4.96 -13.69
CA PRO A 342 7.96 -4.17 -12.45
C PRO A 342 7.52 -4.93 -11.20
N GLY A 343 6.47 -5.76 -11.31
CA GLY A 343 6.02 -6.60 -10.19
C GLY A 343 7.02 -7.69 -9.76
N GLU A 344 7.82 -8.23 -10.70
CA GLU A 344 8.90 -9.19 -10.39
C GLU A 344 10.09 -8.47 -9.71
N VAL A 345 10.45 -7.27 -10.19
CA VAL A 345 11.49 -6.42 -9.57
C VAL A 345 11.13 -6.10 -8.12
N PHE A 346 9.89 -5.64 -7.90
CA PHE A 346 9.37 -5.35 -6.56
C PHE A 346 9.37 -6.61 -5.67
N TYR A 347 8.92 -7.75 -6.20
CA TYR A 347 8.92 -9.01 -5.46
C TYR A 347 10.33 -9.42 -4.99
N ASP A 348 11.31 -9.39 -5.90
CA ASP A 348 12.69 -9.77 -5.57
C ASP A 348 13.30 -8.82 -4.53
N ALA A 349 13.03 -7.51 -4.64
CA ALA A 349 13.46 -6.53 -3.66
C ALA A 349 12.89 -6.80 -2.26
N ILE A 350 11.59 -7.12 -2.17
CA ILE A 350 10.95 -7.47 -0.88
C ILE A 350 11.49 -8.79 -0.32
N MET A 351 11.76 -9.78 -1.17
CA MET A 351 12.35 -11.05 -0.71
C MET A 351 13.77 -10.84 -0.18
N LEU A 352 14.58 -10.04 -0.86
CA LEU A 352 15.92 -9.68 -0.39
C LEU A 352 15.87 -8.88 0.91
N PHE A 353 14.99 -7.88 0.97
CA PHE A 353 14.76 -7.10 2.18
C PHE A 353 14.38 -7.99 3.36
N ARG A 354 13.44 -8.92 3.17
CA ARG A 354 13.04 -9.88 4.21
C ARG A 354 14.21 -10.71 4.71
N LYS A 355 15.11 -11.16 3.83
CA LYS A 355 16.29 -11.95 4.22
C LYS A 355 17.22 -11.16 5.15
N PHE A 356 17.48 -9.90 4.82
CA PHE A 356 18.40 -9.05 5.56
C PHE A 356 17.73 -8.14 6.59
N PHE A 357 16.41 -8.23 6.77
CA PHE A 357 15.66 -7.29 7.61
C PHE A 357 16.21 -7.21 9.03
N ALA A 358 16.32 -8.34 9.73
CA ALA A 358 16.80 -8.36 11.12
C ALA A 358 18.23 -7.81 11.28
N PRO A 359 19.26 -8.28 10.54
CA PRO A 359 20.61 -7.72 10.68
C PRO A 359 20.69 -6.25 10.25
N LEU A 360 20.00 -5.87 9.16
CA LEU A 360 20.01 -4.50 8.66
C LEU A 360 19.30 -3.54 9.63
N ALA A 361 18.14 -3.92 10.17
CA ALA A 361 17.39 -3.12 11.13
C ALA A 361 18.18 -2.90 12.42
N LYS A 362 18.85 -3.93 12.95
CA LYS A 362 19.73 -3.78 14.13
C LYS A 362 20.89 -2.82 13.85
N PHE A 363 21.51 -2.93 12.68
CA PHE A 363 22.61 -2.06 12.27
C PHE A 363 22.14 -0.59 12.13
N ILE A 364 21.05 -0.37 11.39
CA ILE A 364 20.45 0.96 11.20
C ILE A 364 20.06 1.57 12.54
N LEU A 365 19.37 0.81 13.40
CA LEU A 365 18.95 1.30 14.72
C LEU A 365 20.15 1.72 15.59
N CYS A 366 21.23 0.92 15.60
CA CYS A 366 22.46 1.26 16.32
C CYS A 366 23.09 2.57 15.81
N ILE A 367 23.21 2.72 14.50
CA ILE A 367 23.76 3.93 13.88
C ILE A 367 22.88 5.15 14.16
N ILE A 368 21.55 5.01 14.12
CA ILE A 368 20.62 6.11 14.41
C ILE A 368 20.64 6.51 15.89
N ILE A 369 20.74 5.55 16.82
CA ILE A 369 20.89 5.88 18.25
C ILE A 369 22.18 6.68 18.48
N LEU A 370 23.30 6.25 17.87
CA LEU A 370 24.56 6.99 17.94
C LEU A 370 24.44 8.38 17.31
N TYR A 371 23.73 8.49 16.19
CA TYR A 371 23.45 9.77 15.54
C TYR A 371 22.63 10.71 16.43
N CYS A 372 21.52 10.24 17.01
CA CYS A 372 20.70 11.02 17.92
C CYS A 372 21.50 11.46 19.16
N ALA A 373 22.32 10.58 19.73
CA ALA A 373 23.20 10.93 20.86
C ALA A 373 24.23 12.00 20.48
N ALA A 374 24.85 11.88 19.30
CA ALA A 374 25.77 12.90 18.79
C ALA A 374 25.04 14.23 18.54
N TYR A 375 23.82 14.20 18.01
CA TYR A 375 23.00 15.38 17.75
C TYR A 375 22.70 16.14 19.05
N VAL A 376 22.23 15.44 20.09
CA VAL A 376 21.98 16.00 21.44
C VAL A 376 23.26 16.68 21.96
N PHE A 377 24.39 16.00 21.86
CA PHE A 377 25.67 16.51 22.36
C PHE A 377 26.16 17.74 21.60
N LEU A 378 25.98 17.76 20.28
CA LEU A 378 26.53 18.80 19.40
C LEU A 378 25.72 20.10 19.40
N LEU A 379 24.39 20.01 19.47
CA LEU A 379 23.54 21.19 19.34
C LEU A 379 23.12 21.81 20.67
N LYS A 380 23.22 21.07 21.79
CA LYS A 380 22.83 21.53 23.14
C LYS A 380 21.43 22.14 23.24
N ASP A 381 20.62 22.04 22.20
CA ASP A 381 19.27 22.56 22.12
C ASP A 381 18.46 21.72 21.11
N PHE A 382 17.35 21.16 21.56
CA PHE A 382 16.56 20.16 20.84
C PHE A 382 15.34 20.76 20.14
N ASP A 383 15.05 22.05 20.37
CA ASP A 383 13.89 22.75 19.83
C ASP A 383 13.88 22.82 18.29
N SER A 384 15.03 22.57 17.66
CA SER A 384 15.18 22.51 16.19
C SER A 384 14.67 21.22 15.54
N LEU A 385 14.31 20.19 16.32
CA LEU A 385 13.79 18.90 15.84
C LEU A 385 12.27 18.76 15.92
N ASN A 386 11.54 19.85 16.20
CA ASN A 386 10.08 19.88 16.30
C ASN A 386 9.42 19.51 14.95
N THR A 387 9.40 18.22 14.66
CA THR A 387 9.02 17.58 13.40
C THR A 387 7.55 17.12 13.45
N SER A 388 6.70 17.96 14.03
CA SER A 388 5.25 17.76 14.07
C SER A 388 4.55 18.08 12.73
N ARG A 389 5.30 18.39 11.65
CA ARG A 389 4.74 18.79 10.34
C ARG A 389 5.31 17.98 9.17
N LEU A 390 4.47 17.10 8.60
CA LEU A 390 4.51 16.49 7.26
C LEU A 390 5.83 16.54 6.44
N PHE A 391 6.66 15.51 6.67
CA PHE A 391 7.66 14.79 5.83
C PHE A 391 8.41 15.47 4.66
N TRP A 392 7.78 16.21 3.74
CA TRP A 392 8.47 16.62 2.50
C TRP A 392 9.15 17.98 2.56
N PHE A 393 8.60 18.92 3.33
CA PHE A 393 9.16 20.26 3.46
C PHE A 393 10.35 20.32 4.44
N GLU A 394 10.49 19.30 5.30
CA GLU A 394 11.47 19.23 6.40
C GLU A 394 12.52 18.11 6.25
N LEU A 395 12.51 17.33 5.16
CA LEU A 395 13.62 16.39 4.90
C LEU A 395 14.97 17.13 4.83
N GLY A 396 14.97 18.40 4.41
CA GLY A 396 16.13 19.28 4.44
C GLY A 396 16.58 19.73 5.84
N THR A 397 15.67 19.79 6.84
CA THR A 397 16.03 20.10 8.23
C THR A 397 16.59 18.87 8.94
N ILE A 398 16.00 17.69 8.69
CA ILE A 398 16.49 16.38 9.20
C ILE A 398 17.86 16.02 8.59
N LEU A 399 18.05 16.31 7.31
CA LEU A 399 19.34 16.18 6.63
C LEU A 399 20.29 17.33 6.95
N ASN A 400 19.86 18.28 7.79
CA ASN A 400 20.51 19.52 8.18
C ASN A 400 21.30 20.19 7.05
N ALA A 401 20.57 20.74 6.09
CA ALA A 401 21.11 21.67 5.10
C ALA A 401 21.37 23.09 5.66
N GLY A 402 21.45 23.25 7.00
CA GLY A 402 21.79 24.50 7.69
C GLY A 402 23.30 24.76 7.79
N ASP A 403 23.69 25.81 8.51
CA ASP A 403 25.08 26.31 8.54
C ASP A 403 26.03 25.55 9.49
N ASN A 404 25.55 24.55 10.24
CA ASN A 404 26.40 23.78 11.15
C ASN A 404 27.20 22.69 10.40
N MET A 405 28.45 23.04 10.05
CA MET A 405 29.37 22.17 9.31
C MET A 405 29.63 20.82 9.99
N LEU A 406 29.70 20.78 11.33
CA LEU A 406 29.98 19.55 12.08
C LEU A 406 28.81 18.56 12.00
N LEU A 407 27.58 19.07 12.07
CA LEU A 407 26.39 18.26 11.91
C LEU A 407 26.20 17.79 10.46
N LEU A 408 26.55 18.62 9.46
CA LEU A 408 26.58 18.21 8.05
C LEU A 408 27.54 17.03 7.83
N ILE A 409 28.76 17.10 8.40
CA ILE A 409 29.74 16.01 8.33
C ILE A 409 29.18 14.74 9.00
N THR A 410 28.57 14.90 10.17
CA THR A 410 27.95 13.79 10.92
C THR A 410 26.83 13.12 10.10
N ASN A 411 25.99 13.90 9.42
CA ASN A 411 24.98 13.40 8.49
C ASN A 411 25.60 12.61 7.34
N ILE A 412 26.60 13.18 6.65
CA ILE A 412 27.26 12.52 5.51
C ILE A 412 27.82 11.17 5.94
N ILE A 413 28.51 11.11 7.09
CA ILE A 413 29.08 9.85 7.61
C ILE A 413 27.96 8.85 7.92
N THR A 414 26.94 9.27 8.66
CA THR A 414 25.83 8.42 9.11
C THR A 414 25.10 7.79 7.93
N TYR A 415 24.68 8.61 6.95
CA TYR A 415 24.00 8.11 5.76
C TYR A 415 24.94 7.27 4.89
N THR A 416 26.24 7.56 4.85
CA THR A 416 27.22 6.76 4.08
C THR A 416 27.31 5.35 4.63
N LEU A 417 27.36 5.20 5.96
CA LEU A 417 27.38 3.89 6.62
C LEU A 417 26.08 3.11 6.41
N ILE A 418 24.93 3.80 6.47
CA ILE A 418 23.63 3.14 6.24
C ILE A 418 23.49 2.69 4.78
N PHE A 419 23.79 3.56 3.81
CA PHE A 419 23.71 3.22 2.39
C PHE A 419 24.72 2.14 2.00
N SER A 420 25.94 2.17 2.54
CA SER A 420 26.92 1.11 2.28
C SER A 420 26.44 -0.24 2.81
N ALA A 421 25.75 -0.28 3.96
CA ALA A 421 25.20 -1.52 4.51
C ALA A 421 24.08 -2.10 3.63
N ILE A 422 23.21 -1.24 3.11
CA ILE A 422 22.16 -1.62 2.16
C ILE A 422 22.80 -2.20 0.88
N LEU A 423 23.72 -1.47 0.24
CA LEU A 423 24.38 -1.94 -0.99
C LEU A 423 25.20 -3.21 -0.77
N PHE A 424 25.82 -3.36 0.41
CA PHE A 424 26.54 -4.58 0.78
C PHE A 424 25.62 -5.80 0.87
N CYS A 425 24.40 -5.66 1.40
CA CYS A 425 23.41 -6.75 1.43
C CYS A 425 23.06 -7.21 0.01
N PHE A 426 22.83 -6.26 -0.90
CA PHE A 426 22.54 -6.57 -2.30
C PHE A 426 23.74 -7.26 -2.99
N LYS A 427 24.95 -6.72 -2.80
CA LYS A 427 26.17 -7.30 -3.35
C LYS A 427 26.38 -8.73 -2.84
N THR A 428 26.17 -8.96 -1.54
CA THR A 428 26.31 -10.29 -0.95
C THR A 428 25.33 -11.29 -1.57
N ALA A 429 24.08 -10.88 -1.82
CA ALA A 429 23.11 -11.75 -2.51
C ALA A 429 23.49 -12.03 -3.98
N LYS A 430 24.06 -11.03 -4.67
CA LYS A 430 24.52 -11.17 -6.06
C LYS A 430 25.74 -12.08 -6.17
N ASP A 431 26.78 -11.84 -5.36
CA ASP A 431 28.05 -12.60 -5.42
C ASP A 431 27.82 -14.08 -5.10
N ASN A 432 26.79 -14.39 -4.32
CA ASN A 432 26.39 -15.74 -3.96
C ASN A 432 25.20 -16.27 -4.77
N GLN A 433 24.99 -15.79 -6.02
CA GLN A 433 23.85 -16.18 -6.88
C GLN A 433 23.71 -17.71 -7.09
N GLN A 434 24.79 -18.49 -6.92
CA GLN A 434 24.78 -19.95 -7.01
C GLN A 434 24.37 -20.66 -5.70
N LEU A 435 24.32 -19.94 -4.57
CA LEU A 435 23.98 -20.47 -3.26
C LEU A 435 22.50 -20.21 -2.94
N HIS A 436 21.91 -21.11 -2.15
CA HIS A 436 20.51 -21.01 -1.73
C HIS A 436 20.24 -19.74 -0.91
N PHE A 437 19.05 -19.18 -1.05
CA PHE A 437 18.54 -17.99 -0.34
C PHE A 437 18.80 -18.01 1.17
N ASP A 438 18.84 -19.20 1.78
CA ASP A 438 19.03 -19.36 3.22
C ASP A 438 20.48 -19.18 3.69
N ASN A 439 21.47 -19.30 2.81
CA ASN A 439 22.90 -19.33 3.18
C ASN A 439 23.57 -17.95 3.25
N PHE A 440 22.83 -16.86 3.00
CA PHE A 440 23.38 -15.51 3.06
C PHE A 440 23.46 -14.99 4.51
N THR A 441 24.62 -14.45 4.90
CA THR A 441 24.84 -13.85 6.22
C THR A 441 25.50 -12.49 6.11
N PHE A 442 25.07 -11.53 6.93
CA PHE A 442 25.72 -10.22 7.05
C PHE A 442 27.04 -10.35 7.82
N SER A 443 28.18 -10.15 7.15
CA SER A 443 29.50 -10.21 7.77
C SER A 443 30.07 -8.81 7.98
N LEU A 444 30.26 -8.41 9.24
CA LEU A 444 30.83 -7.12 9.61
C LEU A 444 32.21 -6.87 8.98
N LYS A 445 33.08 -7.89 8.95
CA LYS A 445 34.41 -7.78 8.33
C LYS A 445 34.33 -7.46 6.84
N LYS A 446 33.49 -8.20 6.09
CA LYS A 446 33.30 -7.96 4.64
C LYS A 446 32.59 -6.62 4.37
N TYR A 447 31.67 -6.22 5.26
CA TYR A 447 31.00 -4.93 5.20
C TYR A 447 31.99 -3.77 5.32
N TRP A 448 32.92 -3.80 6.28
CA TRP A 448 33.91 -2.72 6.43
C TRP A 448 34.85 -2.63 5.23
N ILE A 449 35.30 -3.76 4.68
CA ILE A 449 36.11 -3.79 3.45
C ILE A 449 35.33 -3.17 2.28
N PHE A 450 34.05 -3.54 2.12
CA PHE A 450 33.20 -2.97 1.09
C PHE A 450 32.98 -1.47 1.28
N THR A 451 32.74 -1.03 2.51
CA THR A 451 32.48 0.37 2.84
C THR A 451 33.71 1.21 2.57
N PHE A 452 34.88 0.82 3.06
CA PHE A 452 36.13 1.55 2.84
C PHE A 452 36.44 1.74 1.36
N ARG A 453 36.25 0.68 0.56
CA ARG A 453 36.49 0.72 -0.89
C ARG A 453 35.55 1.66 -1.65
N ASN A 454 34.31 1.83 -1.17
CA ASN A 454 33.28 2.62 -1.85
C ASN A 454 32.93 3.93 -1.12
N PHE A 455 33.61 4.25 -0.02
CA PHE A 455 33.22 5.33 0.90
C PHE A 455 33.08 6.67 0.18
N ILE A 456 34.11 7.06 -0.58
CA ILE A 456 34.15 8.34 -1.31
C ILE A 456 32.98 8.42 -2.30
N ALA A 457 32.74 7.36 -3.07
CA ALA A 457 31.68 7.37 -4.08
C ALA A 457 30.28 7.49 -3.47
N ILE A 458 30.03 6.78 -2.35
CA ILE A 458 28.76 6.85 -1.63
C ILE A 458 28.61 8.23 -0.96
N ALA A 459 29.66 8.73 -0.31
CA ALA A 459 29.65 10.04 0.35
C ALA A 459 29.41 11.19 -0.65
N VAL A 460 30.05 11.17 -1.82
CA VAL A 460 29.81 12.16 -2.88
C VAL A 460 28.35 12.14 -3.33
N MET A 461 27.75 10.96 -3.51
CA MET A 461 26.34 10.88 -3.89
C MET A 461 25.42 11.42 -2.79
N ILE A 462 25.74 11.14 -1.53
CA ILE A 462 24.98 11.69 -0.40
C ILE A 462 25.12 13.22 -0.37
N ILE A 463 26.31 13.77 -0.60
CA ILE A 463 26.51 15.22 -0.70
C ILE A 463 25.65 15.81 -1.83
N LEU A 464 25.64 15.20 -3.02
CA LEU A 464 24.80 15.64 -4.12
C LEU A 464 23.31 15.61 -3.75
N LEU A 465 22.89 14.61 -2.99
CA LEU A 465 21.51 14.47 -2.51
C LEU A 465 21.19 15.57 -1.51
N LEU A 466 22.10 15.86 -0.57
CA LEU A 466 21.97 16.95 0.40
C LEU A 466 21.89 18.31 -0.30
N LEU A 467 22.65 18.53 -1.38
CA LEU A 467 22.63 19.78 -2.15
C LEU A 467 21.27 20.06 -2.79
N ILE A 468 20.53 19.03 -3.23
CA ILE A 468 19.16 19.21 -3.76
C ILE A 468 18.25 19.87 -2.71
N PHE A 469 18.40 19.48 -1.44
CA PHE A 469 17.58 20.01 -0.35
C PHE A 469 18.03 21.41 0.11
N LYS A 470 19.22 21.87 -0.29
CA LYS A 470 19.71 23.25 -0.06
C LYS A 470 19.14 24.25 -1.08
N ILE A 471 18.53 23.80 -2.17
CA ILE A 471 17.96 24.69 -3.19
C ILE A 471 16.69 25.36 -2.62
N GLU A 472 16.72 26.69 -2.46
CA GLU A 472 15.59 27.51 -2.04
C GLU A 472 14.58 27.73 -3.18
N THR A 473 13.95 26.65 -3.65
CA THR A 473 12.87 26.74 -4.64
C THR A 473 11.65 25.94 -4.19
N SER A 474 10.46 26.44 -4.53
CA SER A 474 9.18 25.74 -4.30
C SER A 474 9.10 24.38 -5.00
N GLY A 475 9.94 24.13 -6.01
CA GLY A 475 10.03 22.88 -6.78
C GLY A 475 11.01 21.83 -6.24
N LYS A 476 11.74 22.08 -5.15
CA LYS A 476 12.80 21.17 -4.65
C LYS A 476 12.32 19.74 -4.38
N GLY A 477 11.10 19.57 -3.86
CA GLY A 477 10.51 18.24 -3.63
C GLY A 477 10.24 17.48 -4.93
N LEU A 478 9.74 18.16 -5.96
CA LEU A 478 9.53 17.57 -7.28
C LEU A 478 10.86 17.18 -7.94
N LEU A 479 11.88 18.03 -7.78
CA LEU A 479 13.23 17.72 -8.24
C LEU A 479 13.81 16.49 -7.53
N ALA A 480 13.64 16.38 -6.20
CA ALA A 480 14.05 15.20 -5.44
C ALA A 480 13.32 13.93 -5.92
N ILE A 481 12.01 14.01 -6.20
CA ILE A 481 11.22 12.87 -6.70
C ILE A 481 11.74 12.39 -8.06
N LEU A 482 12.16 13.30 -8.93
CA LEU A 482 12.65 12.97 -10.27
C LEU A 482 14.10 12.49 -10.27
N VAL A 483 14.97 13.09 -9.45
CA VAL A 483 16.42 12.87 -9.49
C VAL A 483 16.85 11.71 -8.60
N LEU A 484 16.26 11.56 -7.40
CA LEU A 484 16.65 10.54 -6.43
C LEU A 484 16.63 9.10 -6.98
N PRO A 485 15.60 8.64 -7.73
CA PRO A 485 15.61 7.27 -8.22
C PRO A 485 16.77 6.99 -9.19
N TYR A 486 17.19 7.99 -9.98
CA TYR A 486 18.37 7.86 -10.84
C TYR A 486 19.67 7.80 -10.04
N MET A 487 19.80 8.60 -8.97
CA MET A 487 20.97 8.57 -8.09
C MET A 487 21.12 7.20 -7.41
N LEU A 488 20.02 6.63 -6.93
CA LEU A 488 20.01 5.29 -6.31
C LEU A 488 20.36 4.19 -7.32
N LEU A 489 19.86 4.29 -8.55
CA LEU A 489 20.17 3.35 -9.63
C LEU A 489 21.66 3.46 -10.03
N PHE A 490 22.20 4.68 -10.11
CA PHE A 490 23.62 4.92 -10.37
C PHE A 490 24.53 4.38 -9.26
N LEU A 491 24.18 4.60 -7.98
CA LEU A 491 24.92 4.04 -6.83
C LEU A 491 24.99 2.52 -6.88
N SER A 492 23.86 1.88 -7.20
CA SER A 492 23.80 0.43 -7.35
C SER A 492 24.77 -0.05 -8.42
N GLN A 493 24.80 0.58 -9.59
CA GLN A 493 25.72 0.24 -10.66
C GLN A 493 27.19 0.46 -10.24
N PHE A 494 27.48 1.58 -9.59
CA PHE A 494 28.84 1.92 -9.21
C PHE A 494 29.44 0.88 -8.26
N CYS A 495 28.66 0.44 -7.27
CA CYS A 495 29.14 -0.43 -6.19
C CYS A 495 29.04 -1.93 -6.50
N THR A 496 28.15 -2.34 -7.41
CA THR A 496 27.84 -3.76 -7.65
C THR A 496 28.28 -4.29 -9.02
N HIS A 497 28.57 -3.41 -9.98
CA HIS A 497 28.98 -3.80 -11.32
C HIS A 497 30.41 -3.33 -11.64
N GLU A 498 31.20 -4.25 -12.20
CA GLU A 498 32.54 -4.00 -12.71
C GLU A 498 32.41 -3.59 -14.17
N GLY A 499 32.74 -2.34 -14.48
CA GLY A 499 32.58 -1.72 -15.80
C GLY A 499 33.10 -0.28 -15.81
N SER A 500 33.36 0.27 -16.99
CA SER A 500 33.91 1.62 -17.13
C SER A 500 32.91 2.71 -16.71
N PHE A 501 33.37 3.85 -16.22
CA PHE A 501 32.49 4.95 -15.75
C PHE A 501 31.55 5.48 -16.85
N SER A 502 31.95 5.43 -18.11
CA SER A 502 31.11 5.84 -19.25
C SER A 502 30.00 4.83 -19.56
N GLU A 503 30.30 3.53 -19.46
CA GLU A 503 29.34 2.44 -19.69
C GLU A 503 28.22 2.40 -18.64
N LYS A 504 28.61 2.34 -17.36
CA LYS A 504 28.31 3.44 -16.44
C LYS A 504 27.03 4.26 -16.65
N ILE A 505 27.28 5.54 -16.86
CA ILE A 505 26.32 6.60 -17.21
C ILE A 505 25.37 6.19 -18.34
N ARG A 506 25.89 5.57 -19.42
CA ARG A 506 25.08 5.24 -20.60
C ARG A 506 23.93 4.30 -20.26
N LEU A 507 24.15 3.29 -19.42
CA LEU A 507 23.10 2.36 -19.01
C LEU A 507 22.02 3.05 -18.18
N VAL A 508 22.40 3.87 -17.20
CA VAL A 508 21.46 4.55 -16.29
C VAL A 508 20.58 5.57 -17.02
N PHE A 509 21.17 6.44 -17.83
CA PHE A 509 20.42 7.57 -18.40
C PHE A 509 19.80 7.28 -19.76
N MET A 510 20.37 6.38 -20.58
CA MET A 510 19.89 6.16 -21.95
C MET A 510 19.10 4.87 -22.15
N LYS A 511 19.15 3.91 -21.22
CA LYS A 511 18.52 2.59 -21.38
C LYS A 511 17.45 2.27 -20.35
N THR A 512 17.46 2.94 -19.20
CA THR A 512 16.43 2.82 -18.16
C THR A 512 15.08 3.33 -18.66
N ASN A 513 14.02 2.53 -18.46
CA ASN A 513 12.67 3.00 -18.73
C ASN A 513 12.19 3.93 -17.61
N PHE A 514 12.12 5.23 -17.91
CA PHE A 514 11.69 6.27 -16.94
C PHE A 514 10.33 6.00 -16.32
N GLY A 515 9.36 5.50 -17.10
CA GLY A 515 8.01 5.20 -16.60
C GLY A 515 8.02 4.09 -15.54
N ASN A 516 8.77 3.01 -15.77
CA ASN A 516 8.90 1.93 -14.81
C ASN A 516 9.67 2.35 -13.56
N LEU A 517 10.74 3.13 -13.74
CA LEU A 517 11.56 3.69 -12.66
C LEU A 517 10.69 4.53 -11.71
N LEU A 518 9.97 5.50 -12.27
CA LEU A 518 9.15 6.43 -11.52
C LEU A 518 7.94 5.74 -10.88
N LEU A 519 7.29 4.80 -11.59
CA LEU A 519 6.20 4.00 -11.04
C LEU A 519 6.62 3.22 -9.79
N LEU A 520 7.73 2.47 -9.87
CA LEU A 520 8.24 1.68 -8.74
C LEU A 520 8.67 2.57 -7.58
N TYR A 521 9.34 3.68 -7.88
CA TYR A 521 9.79 4.64 -6.87
C TYR A 521 8.60 5.30 -6.14
N LEU A 522 7.62 5.84 -6.87
CA LEU A 522 6.44 6.48 -6.28
C LEU A 522 5.60 5.49 -5.48
N ALA A 523 5.40 4.26 -5.97
CA ALA A 523 4.68 3.23 -5.23
C ALA A 523 5.36 2.94 -3.88
N LEU A 524 6.69 2.86 -3.86
CA LEU A 524 7.45 2.62 -2.64
C LEU A 524 7.51 3.84 -1.71
N LEU A 525 7.55 5.06 -2.25
CA LEU A 525 7.40 6.28 -1.46
C LEU A 525 6.04 6.34 -0.77
N ILE A 526 4.96 5.98 -1.46
CA ILE A 526 3.62 5.93 -0.87
C ILE A 526 3.57 4.86 0.24
N ILE A 527 4.13 3.68 -0.01
CA ILE A 527 4.20 2.62 1.01
C ILE A 527 4.97 3.11 2.24
N ASN A 528 6.14 3.74 2.05
CA ASN A 528 6.93 4.26 3.15
C ASN A 528 6.21 5.38 3.90
N PHE A 529 5.54 6.30 3.19
CA PHE A 529 4.72 7.35 3.78
C PHE A 529 3.58 6.78 4.64
N VAL A 530 2.90 5.73 4.17
CA VAL A 530 1.86 5.04 4.94
C VAL A 530 2.44 4.40 6.20
N PHE A 531 3.61 3.76 6.11
CA PHE A 531 4.31 3.22 7.28
C PHE A 531 4.74 4.30 8.27
N LEU A 532 5.10 5.48 7.77
CA LEU A 532 5.44 6.60 8.63
C LEU A 532 4.21 7.10 9.39
N LEU A 533 3.10 7.36 8.70
CA LEU A 533 1.84 7.77 9.33
C LEU A 533 1.41 6.78 10.41
N ALA A 534 1.62 5.49 10.17
CA ALA A 534 1.34 4.42 11.13
C ALA A 534 2.20 4.49 12.40
N LEU A 535 3.49 4.80 12.26
CA LEU A 535 4.40 4.92 13.40
C LEU A 535 4.15 6.22 14.17
N ASP A 536 3.99 7.32 13.45
CA ASP A 536 3.78 8.66 13.97
C ASP A 536 2.47 8.76 14.76
N TRP A 537 1.32 8.53 14.12
CA TRP A 537 0.01 8.69 14.75
C TRP A 537 -0.43 7.53 15.64
N GLY A 538 0.15 6.35 15.43
CA GLY A 538 -0.25 5.14 16.13
C GLY A 538 0.67 4.83 17.30
N ILE A 539 1.80 4.20 17.00
CA ILE A 539 2.63 3.53 18.01
C ILE A 539 3.38 4.52 18.89
N ALA A 540 3.94 5.59 18.29
CA ALA A 540 4.80 6.52 19.00
C ALA A 540 4.02 7.35 20.02
N GLN A 541 2.91 7.96 19.59
CA GLN A 541 2.05 8.77 20.47
C GLN A 541 1.54 7.97 21.66
N ILE A 542 1.12 6.72 21.45
CA ILE A 542 0.67 5.86 22.55
C ILE A 542 1.79 5.59 23.54
N PHE A 543 2.99 5.29 23.05
CA PHE A 543 4.13 5.05 23.92
C PHE A 543 4.50 6.30 24.73
N ILE A 544 4.46 7.47 24.09
CA ILE A 544 4.71 8.77 24.70
C ILE A 544 3.65 9.09 25.76
N GLU A 545 2.36 8.89 25.45
CA GLU A 545 1.26 9.07 26.40
C GLU A 545 1.36 8.10 27.57
N LEU A 546 1.67 6.83 27.32
CA LEU A 546 1.92 5.85 28.38
C LEU A 546 3.10 6.26 29.28
N LEU A 547 4.17 6.78 28.70
CA LEU A 547 5.30 7.32 29.47
C LEU A 547 4.87 8.51 30.33
N LYS A 548 4.07 9.43 29.77
CA LYS A 548 3.50 10.57 30.50
C LYS A 548 2.65 10.13 31.68
N TRP A 549 1.86 9.07 31.52
CA TRP A 549 0.97 8.58 32.58
C TRP A 549 1.72 7.86 33.71
N ASN A 550 2.86 7.24 33.42
CA ASN A 550 3.55 6.39 34.38
C ASN A 550 4.80 7.05 35.00
N ILE A 551 5.32 8.11 34.40
CA ILE A 551 6.55 8.78 34.85
C ILE A 551 6.26 10.27 35.01
N PRO A 552 6.45 10.85 36.21
CA PRO A 552 6.29 12.28 36.43
C PRO A 552 7.49 13.02 35.82
N PHE A 553 7.40 13.35 34.54
CA PHE A 553 8.36 14.20 33.85
C PHE A 553 8.07 15.68 34.14
N ASP A 554 9.12 16.47 34.34
CA ASP A 554 9.04 17.91 34.10
C ASP A 554 8.70 18.15 32.62
N GLU A 555 7.93 19.19 32.29
CA GLU A 555 7.44 19.48 30.93
C GLU A 555 8.58 19.55 29.92
N ASN A 556 9.72 20.10 30.33
CA ASN A 556 10.92 20.17 29.50
C ASN A 556 11.48 18.78 29.18
N ILE A 557 11.62 17.92 30.20
CA ILE A 557 12.13 16.55 30.04
C ILE A 557 11.18 15.73 29.16
N TYR A 558 9.87 15.89 29.37
CA TYR A 558 8.85 15.24 28.56
C TYR A 558 8.98 15.63 27.08
N ARG A 559 9.15 16.92 26.78
CA ARG A 559 9.37 17.43 25.43
C ARG A 559 10.62 16.81 24.80
N TYR A 560 11.74 16.81 25.52
CA TYR A 560 12.99 16.21 25.03
C TYR A 560 12.87 14.71 24.74
N VAL A 561 12.24 13.94 25.63
CA VAL A 561 12.04 12.49 25.44
C VAL A 561 11.14 12.24 24.24
N THR A 562 10.06 12.99 24.10
CA THR A 562 9.12 12.92 22.99
C THR A 562 9.83 13.17 21.67
N ASP A 563 10.52 14.31 21.54
CA ASP A 563 11.21 14.67 20.30
C ASP A 563 12.31 13.66 19.94
N CYS A 564 13.05 13.13 20.93
CA CYS A 564 14.06 12.10 20.73
C CYS A 564 13.44 10.81 20.16
N VAL A 565 12.36 10.33 20.76
CA VAL A 565 11.67 9.11 20.33
C VAL A 565 11.09 9.28 18.93
N MET A 566 10.42 10.41 18.67
CA MET A 566 9.84 10.72 17.36
C MET A 566 10.91 10.81 16.27
N THR A 567 12.02 11.52 16.54
CA THR A 567 13.15 11.64 15.61
C THR A 567 13.77 10.28 15.30
N LEU A 568 13.99 9.45 16.32
CA LEU A 568 14.54 8.10 16.15
C LEU A 568 13.63 7.23 15.29
N LEU A 569 12.32 7.24 15.54
CA LEU A 569 11.34 6.45 14.78
C LEU A 569 11.24 6.93 13.33
N LEU A 570 11.24 8.25 13.11
CA LEU A 570 11.22 8.87 11.79
C LEU A 570 12.45 8.49 10.96
N LEU A 571 13.65 8.67 11.52
CA LEU A 571 14.91 8.30 10.86
C LEU A 571 14.98 6.79 10.59
N PHE A 572 14.53 5.97 11.54
CA PHE A 572 14.51 4.52 11.38
C PHE A 572 13.58 4.11 10.24
N ASN A 573 12.38 4.68 10.19
CA ASN A 573 11.43 4.44 9.11
C ASN A 573 11.99 4.86 7.74
N LEU A 574 12.57 6.06 7.66
CA LEU A 574 13.17 6.59 6.44
C LEU A 574 14.28 5.66 5.93
N CYS A 575 15.21 5.27 6.80
CA CYS A 575 16.34 4.40 6.43
C CYS A 575 15.90 3.00 6.01
N ILE A 576 14.89 2.43 6.68
CA ILE A 576 14.30 1.14 6.31
C ILE A 576 13.57 1.23 4.97
N GLY A 577 12.82 2.31 4.73
CA GLY A 577 12.19 2.59 3.43
C GLY A 577 13.21 2.69 2.30
N LEU A 578 14.27 3.45 2.52
CA LEU A 578 15.37 3.60 1.59
C LEU A 578 16.05 2.27 1.26
N ALA A 579 16.10 1.30 2.20
CA ALA A 579 16.61 -0.03 1.91
C ALA A 579 15.78 -0.76 0.84
N VAL A 580 14.45 -0.76 0.97
CA VAL A 580 13.55 -1.40 -0.01
C VAL A 580 13.62 -0.69 -1.36
N ILE A 581 13.63 0.65 -1.36
CA ILE A 581 13.78 1.45 -2.58
C ILE A 581 15.11 1.12 -3.25
N SER A 582 16.21 1.12 -2.52
CA SER A 582 17.55 0.83 -3.05
C SER A 582 17.64 -0.58 -3.64
N PHE A 583 17.10 -1.60 -2.96
CA PHE A 583 17.05 -2.95 -3.52
C PHE A 583 16.23 -3.02 -4.81
N THR A 584 15.11 -2.29 -4.86
CA THR A 584 14.27 -2.21 -6.07
C THR A 584 15.03 -1.56 -7.22
N MET A 585 15.72 -0.44 -6.98
CA MET A 585 16.57 0.22 -7.98
C MET A 585 17.72 -0.67 -8.43
N SER A 586 18.30 -1.44 -7.51
CA SER A 586 19.34 -2.41 -7.84
C SER A 586 18.82 -3.53 -8.75
N PHE A 587 17.67 -4.13 -8.45
CA PHE A 587 17.10 -5.15 -9.34
C PHE A 587 16.63 -4.58 -10.68
N LEU A 588 16.10 -3.36 -10.70
CA LEU A 588 15.71 -2.67 -11.93
C LEU A 588 16.93 -2.45 -12.84
N TYR A 589 18.05 -2.00 -12.28
CA TYR A 589 19.30 -1.84 -13.02
C TYR A 589 19.72 -3.12 -13.75
N TYR A 590 19.68 -4.29 -13.10
CA TYR A 590 20.06 -5.56 -13.74
C TYR A 590 19.07 -5.98 -14.84
N SER A 591 17.78 -5.68 -14.66
CA SER A 591 16.77 -5.91 -15.70
C SER A 591 17.02 -5.01 -16.92
N ASP A 592 17.26 -3.72 -16.71
CA ASP A 592 17.51 -2.75 -17.80
C ASP A 592 18.84 -3.04 -18.51
N ARG A 593 19.84 -3.51 -17.76
CA ARG A 593 21.10 -4.00 -18.33
C ARG A 593 20.86 -5.19 -19.25
N GLU A 594 20.07 -6.19 -18.84
CA GLU A 594 19.76 -7.34 -19.70
C GLU A 594 19.02 -6.91 -20.97
N ILE A 595 18.14 -5.91 -20.89
CA ILE A 595 17.51 -5.31 -22.09
C ILE A 595 18.55 -4.69 -23.02
N ALA A 596 19.56 -4.01 -22.46
CA ALA A 596 20.56 -3.28 -23.23
C ALA A 596 21.65 -4.17 -23.82
N THR A 597 22.16 -5.16 -23.06
CA THR A 597 23.32 -5.98 -23.45
C THR A 597 22.93 -7.35 -24.00
N ALA A 598 21.74 -7.85 -23.66
CA ALA A 598 21.23 -9.18 -23.99
C ALA A 598 22.24 -10.30 -23.64
N GLU A 599 22.90 -10.18 -22.49
CA GLU A 599 23.94 -11.10 -22.02
C GLU A 599 23.44 -12.55 -21.92
N ASP A 600 22.27 -12.78 -21.32
CA ASP A 600 21.71 -14.12 -21.16
C ASP A 600 21.32 -14.73 -22.51
N LEU A 601 20.70 -13.92 -23.39
CA LEU A 601 20.35 -14.36 -24.74
C LEU A 601 21.60 -14.77 -25.54
N LYS A 602 22.64 -13.92 -25.54
CA LYS A 602 23.92 -14.23 -26.20
C LYS A 602 24.55 -15.50 -25.62
N ARG A 603 24.54 -15.66 -24.30
CA ARG A 603 25.05 -16.86 -23.63
C ARG A 603 24.27 -18.12 -24.04
N ARG A 604 22.94 -18.06 -24.10
CA ARG A 604 22.09 -19.19 -24.54
C ARG A 604 22.33 -19.54 -26.00
N ILE A 605 22.50 -18.55 -26.88
CA ILE A 605 22.83 -18.76 -28.30
C ILE A 605 24.18 -19.49 -28.43
N LEU A 606 25.20 -19.07 -27.65
CA LEU A 606 26.51 -19.74 -27.64
C LEU A 606 26.40 -21.20 -27.16
N LEU A 607 25.56 -21.47 -26.15
CA LEU A 607 25.31 -22.82 -25.67
C LEU A 607 24.59 -23.69 -26.71
N LEU A 608 23.63 -23.14 -27.47
CA LEU A 608 23.00 -23.86 -28.57
C LEU A 608 23.99 -24.23 -29.68
N GLY A 609 24.96 -23.35 -29.96
CA GLY A 609 26.05 -23.60 -30.91
C GLY A 609 26.97 -24.76 -30.50
N SER A 610 27.26 -24.92 -29.20
CA SER A 610 28.10 -26.00 -28.69
C SER A 610 27.41 -27.37 -28.65
N PHE A 611 26.08 -27.41 -28.56
CA PHE A 611 25.31 -28.65 -28.74
C PHE A 611 25.35 -29.16 -30.18
N ARG A 612 25.34 -28.27 -31.19
CA ARG A 612 25.49 -28.68 -32.60
C ARG A 612 26.88 -29.22 -32.92
N SER A 613 27.97 -28.66 -32.38
CA SER A 613 29.32 -29.17 -32.70
C SER A 613 29.60 -30.56 -32.11
N LYS A 614 29.04 -30.87 -30.92
CA LYS A 614 29.15 -32.22 -30.32
C LYS A 614 28.31 -33.28 -31.02
N THR A 615 27.28 -32.89 -31.77
CA THR A 615 26.41 -33.83 -32.51
C THR A 615 26.93 -34.09 -33.94
N ILE A 616 27.86 -33.28 -34.45
CA ILE A 616 28.53 -33.47 -35.75
C ILE A 616 29.86 -34.23 -35.60
N ALA A 617 30.39 -34.35 -34.37
CA ALA A 617 31.61 -35.08 -34.03
C ALA A 617 31.36 -36.49 -33.43
N ARG A 618 30.13 -37.00 -33.53
CA ARG A 618 29.74 -38.40 -33.32
C ARG A 618 29.03 -38.87 -34.57
#